data_AF-A0A438AWA8-F1
#
_entry.id   AF-A0A438AWA8-F1
#
_cell.length_a   1.000
_cell.length_b   1.000
_cell.length_c   1.000
_cell.angle_alpha   90.00
_cell.angle_beta   90.00
_cell.angle_gamma   90.00
#
_symmetry.space_group_name_H-M   'P 1'
#
loop_
_entity.id
_entity.type
_entity.pdbx_description
1 polymer ?
#
loop_
_entity_poly.entity_id
_entity_poly.type
_entity_poly.pdbx_seq_one_letter_code
_entity_poly.pdbx_strand_id
1 'polypeptide(L)'
;MSTLVQLVLAMLTGGAFSTIVHAVMNRRRSNAEAAQIIAEAAASLVGPLNERLGQHEQRIQVLEAENAHKTTLLDEAIGFIRDLLAWAGRLLPGERTPDIPDTLRDELQL
;
A
#
# COMPACT_ATOMS: atom_id res chain seq x y z
N MET A 1 25.33 11.47 -34.01
CA MET A 1 24.40 10.74 -33.11
C MET A 1 23.16 11.59 -32.91
N SER A 2 21.98 11.03 -33.20
CA SER A 2 20.70 11.76 -33.25
C SER A 2 20.22 12.15 -31.85
N THR A 3 19.65 13.34 -31.71
CA THR A 3 19.04 13.90 -30.48
C THR A 3 18.00 12.97 -29.84
N LEU A 4 17.36 12.13 -30.64
CA LEU A 4 16.43 11.10 -30.18
C LEU A 4 17.08 10.03 -29.28
N VAL A 5 18.35 9.70 -29.51
CA VAL A 5 19.08 8.69 -28.71
C VAL A 5 19.44 9.24 -27.34
N GLN A 6 19.74 10.55 -27.24
CA GLN A 6 20.01 11.22 -25.97
C GLN A 6 18.74 11.39 -25.12
N LEU A 7 17.58 11.61 -25.78
CA LEU A 7 16.29 11.73 -25.11
C LEU A 7 15.89 10.44 -24.39
N VAL A 8 16.03 9.30 -25.08
CA VAL A 8 15.71 7.97 -24.53
C VAL A 8 16.67 7.59 -23.39
N LEU A 9 17.96 7.94 -23.51
CA LEU A 9 18.96 7.64 -22.49
C LEU A 9 18.82 8.51 -21.22
N ALA A 10 18.39 9.76 -21.37
CA ALA A 10 18.13 10.69 -20.27
C ALA A 10 16.86 10.32 -19.48
N MET A 11 15.84 9.75 -20.14
CA MET A 11 14.64 9.24 -19.47
C MET A 11 14.92 8.01 -18.59
N LEU A 12 15.95 7.20 -18.92
CA LEU A 12 16.25 5.95 -18.22
C LEU A 12 17.13 6.08 -16.97
N THR A 13 17.83 7.20 -16.76
CA THR A 13 18.92 7.31 -15.75
C THR A 13 18.78 8.44 -14.73
N GLY A 14 17.60 9.07 -14.63
CA GLY A 14 17.42 10.26 -13.77
C GLY A 14 17.83 11.57 -14.45
N GLY A 15 17.95 11.57 -15.78
CA GLY A 15 18.31 12.74 -16.59
C GLY A 15 17.21 13.81 -16.70
N ALA A 16 15.96 13.52 -16.26
CA ALA A 16 14.87 14.49 -16.26
C ALA A 16 15.22 15.80 -15.52
N PHE A 17 16.01 15.70 -14.44
CA PHE A 17 16.50 16.88 -13.72
C PHE A 17 17.52 17.68 -14.53
N SER A 18 18.45 17.01 -15.21
CA SER A 18 19.45 17.65 -16.08
C SER A 18 18.79 18.38 -17.26
N THR A 19 17.74 17.79 -17.86
CA THR A 19 16.98 18.42 -18.95
C THR A 19 16.22 19.66 -18.48
N ILE A 20 15.63 19.63 -17.28
CA ILE A 20 14.97 20.80 -16.67
C ILE A 20 16.00 21.91 -16.41
N VAL A 21 17.14 21.59 -15.81
CA VAL A 21 18.21 22.56 -15.53
C VAL A 21 18.77 23.16 -16.82
N HIS A 22 18.98 22.35 -17.85
CA HIS A 22 19.43 22.84 -19.16
C HIS A 22 18.38 23.69 -19.88
N ALA A 23 17.09 23.33 -19.81
CA ALA A 23 16.01 24.13 -20.41
C ALA A 23 15.84 25.49 -19.71
N VAL A 24 15.96 25.53 -18.38
CA VAL A 24 15.93 26.77 -17.59
C VAL A 24 17.18 27.62 -17.83
N MET A 25 18.36 27.01 -17.97
CA MET A 25 19.61 27.75 -18.29
C MET A 25 19.64 28.27 -19.73
N ASN A 26 18.96 27.64 -20.68
CA ASN A 26 19.00 28.02 -22.09
C ASN A 26 17.92 29.07 -22.44
N ARG A 27 17.99 30.22 -21.77
CA ARG A 27 17.06 31.38 -21.78
C ARG A 27 16.90 32.10 -23.15
N ARG A 28 17.29 31.48 -24.26
CA ARG A 28 17.19 32.02 -25.63
C ARG A 28 16.38 31.15 -26.60
N ARG A 29 15.82 30.02 -26.14
CA ARG A 29 14.80 29.27 -26.89
C ARG A 29 13.44 29.90 -26.61
N SER A 30 12.51 29.85 -27.58
CA SER A 30 11.18 30.45 -27.40
C SER A 30 10.58 29.96 -26.07
N ASN A 31 10.02 30.85 -25.25
CA ASN A 31 9.50 30.49 -23.93
C ASN A 31 8.52 29.29 -23.98
N ALA A 32 7.88 29.07 -25.13
CA ALA A 32 7.03 27.93 -25.44
C ALA A 32 7.80 26.58 -25.46
N GLU A 33 8.95 26.49 -26.12
CA GLU A 33 9.74 25.25 -26.17
C GLU A 33 10.30 24.87 -24.79
N ALA A 34 10.76 25.86 -24.02
CA ALA A 34 11.23 25.63 -22.66
C ALA A 34 10.09 25.16 -21.74
N ALA A 35 8.90 25.78 -21.84
CA ALA A 35 7.72 25.37 -21.08
C ALA A 35 7.27 23.95 -21.43
N GLN A 36 7.30 23.57 -22.71
CA GLN A 36 6.89 22.24 -23.14
C GLN A 36 7.84 21.14 -22.64
N ILE A 37 9.15 21.36 -22.68
CA ILE A 37 10.14 20.41 -22.14
C ILE A 37 9.95 20.22 -20.63
N ILE A 38 9.69 21.30 -19.90
CA ILE A 38 9.42 21.24 -18.46
C ILE A 38 8.12 20.47 -18.17
N ALA A 39 7.07 20.71 -18.96
CA ALA A 39 5.79 20.02 -18.81
C ALA A 39 5.91 18.52 -19.09
N GLU A 40 6.63 18.12 -20.15
CA GLU A 40 6.88 16.73 -20.48
C GLU A 40 7.73 16.03 -19.41
N ALA A 41 8.77 16.70 -18.90
CA ALA A 41 9.60 16.17 -17.82
C ALA A 41 8.81 16.01 -16.50
N ALA A 42 7.96 16.98 -16.15
CA ALA A 42 7.09 16.89 -14.99
C ALA A 42 6.08 15.74 -15.14
N ALA A 43 5.43 15.61 -16.30
CA ALA A 43 4.49 14.52 -16.57
C ALA A 43 5.17 13.14 -16.48
N SER A 44 6.40 13.01 -16.99
CA SER A 44 7.20 11.78 -16.93
C SER A 44 7.60 11.39 -15.50
N LEU A 45 7.66 12.36 -14.57
CA LEU A 45 7.98 12.10 -13.16
C LEU A 45 6.72 11.85 -12.32
N VAL A 46 5.66 12.62 -12.56
CA VAL A 46 4.42 12.56 -11.77
C VAL A 46 3.58 11.33 -12.10
N GLY A 47 3.54 10.90 -13.37
CA GLY A 47 2.76 9.72 -13.78
C GLY A 47 3.13 8.45 -12.99
N PRO A 48 4.41 8.03 -12.98
CA PRO A 48 4.85 6.86 -12.23
C PRO A 48 4.66 6.99 -10.70
N LEU A 49 4.76 8.21 -10.15
CA LEU A 49 4.53 8.45 -8.73
C LEU A 49 3.06 8.26 -8.36
N ASN A 50 2.13 8.78 -9.17
CA ASN A 50 0.69 8.60 -8.95
C ASN A 50 0.28 7.14 -9.06
N GLU A 51 0.85 6.39 -10.02
CA GLU A 51 0.59 4.96 -10.15
C GLU A 51 1.05 4.19 -8.91
N ARG A 52 2.28 4.45 -8.43
CA ARG A 52 2.81 3.82 -7.21
C ARG A 52 2.01 4.22 -5.98
N LEU A 53 1.58 5.48 -5.88
CA LEU A 53 0.72 5.95 -4.79
C LEU A 53 -0.59 5.17 -4.76
N GLY A 54 -1.28 5.05 -5.90
CA GLY A 54 -2.52 4.28 -5.99
C GLY A 54 -2.33 2.80 -5.62
N GLN A 55 -1.23 2.16 -6.06
CA GLN A 55 -0.90 0.79 -5.65
C GLN A 55 -0.66 0.67 -4.14
N HIS A 56 0.00 1.65 -3.53
CA HIS A 56 0.24 1.67 -2.09
C HIS A 56 -1.04 1.91 -1.29
N GLU A 57 -1.90 2.83 -1.71
CA GLU A 57 -3.21 3.07 -1.11
C GLU A 57 -4.07 1.81 -1.13
N GLN A 58 -4.11 1.09 -2.25
CA GLN A 58 -4.83 -0.17 -2.35
C GLN A 58 -4.26 -1.24 -1.40
N ARG A 59 -2.93 -1.35 -1.31
CA ARG A 59 -2.28 -2.30 -0.39
C ARG A 59 -2.55 -1.95 1.08
N ILE A 60 -2.59 -0.67 1.43
CA ILE A 60 -2.92 -0.22 2.78
C ILE A 60 -4.35 -0.64 3.12
N GLN A 61 -5.33 -0.40 2.24
CA GLN A 61 -6.72 -0.79 2.48
C GLN A 61 -6.88 -2.30 2.71
N VAL A 62 -6.19 -3.13 1.92
CA VAL A 62 -6.20 -4.59 2.10
C VAL A 62 -5.60 -4.96 3.46
N LEU A 63 -4.45 -4.39 3.82
CA LEU A 63 -3.79 -4.68 5.09
C LEU A 63 -4.61 -4.22 6.30
N GLU A 64 -5.27 -3.06 6.21
CA GLU A 64 -6.15 -2.57 7.27
C GLU A 64 -7.35 -3.51 7.48
N ALA A 65 -7.96 -3.99 6.38
CA ALA A 65 -9.06 -4.95 6.46
C ALA A 65 -8.62 -6.30 7.05
N GLU A 66 -7.49 -6.84 6.61
CA GLU A 66 -6.94 -8.09 7.16
C GLU A 66 -6.58 -7.94 8.64
N ASN A 67 -6.01 -6.81 9.03
CA ASN A 67 -5.62 -6.56 10.43
C ASN A 67 -6.85 -6.43 11.33
N ALA A 68 -7.88 -5.70 10.89
CA ALA A 68 -9.15 -5.59 11.60
C ALA A 68 -9.78 -6.98 11.80
N HIS A 69 -9.84 -7.80 10.73
CA HIS A 69 -10.38 -9.15 10.81
C HIS A 69 -9.60 -10.04 11.80
N LYS A 70 -8.27 -10.06 11.71
CA LYS A 70 -7.41 -10.84 12.62
C LYS A 70 -7.51 -10.38 14.08
N THR A 71 -7.62 -9.08 14.31
CA THR A 71 -7.76 -8.51 15.66
C THR A 71 -9.06 -9.01 16.30
N THR A 72 -10.17 -8.94 15.57
CA THR A 72 -11.46 -9.48 16.05
C THR A 72 -11.37 -10.97 16.38
N LEU A 73 -10.79 -11.79 15.49
CA LEU A 73 -10.62 -13.22 15.74
C LEU A 73 -9.75 -13.50 16.98
N LEU A 74 -8.67 -12.73 17.19
CA LEU A 74 -7.82 -12.89 18.36
C LEU A 74 -8.53 -12.49 19.66
N ASP A 75 -9.29 -11.40 19.64
CA ASP A 75 -10.06 -10.96 20.80
C ASP A 75 -11.12 -11.99 21.20
N GLU A 76 -11.81 -12.57 20.21
CA GLU A 76 -12.78 -13.65 20.43
C GLU A 76 -12.11 -14.93 20.94
N ALA A 77 -10.97 -15.32 20.37
CA ALA A 77 -10.21 -16.49 20.82
C ALA A 77 -9.74 -16.32 22.27
N ILE A 78 -9.21 -15.15 22.62
CA ILE A 78 -8.79 -14.84 24.00
C ILE A 78 -10.00 -14.87 24.94
N GLY A 79 -11.15 -14.32 24.52
CA GLY A 79 -12.40 -14.38 25.26
C GLY A 79 -12.82 -15.82 25.56
N PHE A 80 -12.91 -16.64 24.51
CA PHE A 80 -13.27 -18.04 24.62
C PHE A 80 -12.32 -18.84 25.52
N ILE A 81 -11.00 -18.63 25.40
CA ILE A 81 -10.00 -19.30 26.26
C ILE A 81 -10.21 -18.91 27.73
N ARG A 82 -10.49 -17.63 28.02
CA ARG A 82 -10.75 -17.19 29.40
C ARG A 82 -12.01 -17.83 29.97
N ASP A 83 -13.07 -17.91 29.18
CA ASP A 83 -14.32 -18.56 29.59
C ASP A 83 -14.11 -20.06 29.84
N LEU A 84 -13.35 -20.72 28.97
CA LEU A 84 -12.99 -22.13 29.12
C LEU A 84 -12.15 -22.38 30.38
N LEU A 85 -11.17 -21.52 30.67
CA LEU A 85 -10.36 -21.61 31.88
C LEU A 85 -11.20 -21.35 33.14
N ALA A 86 -12.11 -20.39 33.10
CA ALA A 86 -13.02 -20.11 34.21
C ALA A 86 -13.97 -21.28 34.49
N TRP A 87 -14.50 -21.90 33.43
CA TRP A 87 -15.31 -23.11 33.52
C TRP A 87 -14.50 -24.28 34.10
N ALA A 88 -13.31 -24.53 33.55
CA ALA A 88 -12.43 -25.61 34.03
C ALA A 88 -12.02 -25.41 35.50
N GLY A 89 -11.89 -24.16 35.96
CA GLY A 89 -11.60 -23.84 37.36
C GLY A 89 -12.76 -24.08 38.33
N ARG A 90 -14.00 -24.20 37.82
CA ARG A 90 -15.22 -24.37 38.63
C ARG A 90 -15.84 -25.75 38.55
N LEU A 91 -15.54 -26.56 37.52
CA LEU A 91 -15.92 -27.98 37.32
C LEU A 91 -17.08 -28.46 38.22
N LEU A 92 -18.28 -27.91 37.99
CA LEU A 92 -19.50 -28.34 38.67
C LEU A 92 -20.15 -29.49 37.87
N PRO A 93 -20.62 -30.56 38.54
CA PRO A 93 -21.33 -31.64 37.87
C PRO A 93 -22.58 -31.12 37.13
N GLY A 94 -22.67 -31.38 35.83
CA GLY A 94 -23.82 -31.01 34.99
C GLY A 94 -23.73 -29.64 34.31
N GLU A 95 -22.67 -28.87 34.57
CA GLU A 95 -22.44 -27.59 33.87
C GLU A 95 -21.89 -27.85 32.46
N ARG A 96 -22.49 -27.21 31.45
CA ARG A 96 -22.05 -27.36 30.05
C ARG A 96 -20.75 -26.60 29.82
N THR A 97 -19.87 -27.18 29.03
CA THR A 97 -18.68 -26.50 28.51
C THR A 97 -19.10 -25.25 27.73
N PRO A 98 -18.33 -24.15 27.79
CA PRO A 98 -18.53 -23.03 26.91
C PRO A 98 -18.50 -23.47 25.43
N ASP A 99 -19.43 -22.96 24.64
CA ASP A 99 -19.48 -23.23 23.21
C ASP A 99 -18.43 -22.39 22.47
N ILE A 100 -17.81 -22.98 21.45
CA ILE A 100 -16.86 -22.28 20.58
C ILE A 100 -17.66 -21.24 19.75
N PRO A 101 -17.28 -19.95 19.77
CA PRO A 101 -17.89 -18.92 18.93
C PRO A 101 -17.90 -19.32 17.44
N ASP A 102 -18.99 -19.02 16.74
CA ASP A 102 -19.18 -19.41 15.33
C ASP A 102 -18.09 -18.85 14.41
N THR A 103 -17.63 -17.63 14.67
CA THR A 103 -16.52 -17.00 13.95
C THR A 103 -15.21 -17.80 14.04
N LEU A 104 -14.88 -18.30 15.23
CA LEU A 104 -13.71 -19.16 15.44
C LEU A 104 -13.93 -20.54 14.86
N ARG A 105 -15.16 -21.06 14.94
CA ARG A 105 -15.56 -22.33 14.34
C ARG A 105 -15.36 -22.32 12.83
N ASP A 106 -15.87 -21.28 12.18
CA ASP A 106 -15.77 -21.09 10.73
C ASP A 106 -14.31 -20.97 10.30
N GLU A 107 -13.50 -20.21 11.04
CA GLU A 107 -12.07 -20.04 10.76
C GLU A 107 -11.28 -21.35 10.95
N LEU A 108 -11.63 -22.15 11.97
CA LEU A 108 -10.98 -23.43 12.27
C LEU A 108 -11.56 -24.62 11.48
N GLN A 109 -12.66 -24.43 10.74
CA GLN A 109 -13.38 -25.45 9.98
C GLN A 109 -13.86 -26.63 10.86
N LEU A 110 -14.44 -26.33 12.02
CA LEU A 110 -14.87 -27.30 13.06
C LEU A 110 -16.38 -27.56 13.12
#